data_AF-A0A6N8I482-F1
#
_entry.id   AF-A0A6N8I482-F1
#
_cell.length_a   1.000
_cell.length_b   1.000
_cell.length_c   1.000
_cell.angle_alpha   90.00
_cell.angle_beta   90.00
_cell.angle_gamma   90.00
#
_symmetry.space_group_name_H-M   'P 1'
#
loop_
_entity.id
_entity.type
_entity.pdbx_description
1 polymer ?
#
loop_
_entity_poly.entity_id
_entity_poly.type
_entity_poly.pdbx_seq_one_letter_code
_entity_poly.pdbx_strand_id
1 'polypeptide(L)'
;MPKKGINIYHRKDGRWEGQYYYDINPKTGRRRKISRYGQTGKEAKEKLLSAINEIKSGTYVEKSKLTLEGRLNQWLEVYARPKVKQSSYINYRLYITKHISPNIGKLKLADLRVDLL
;
A
#
# COMPACT_ATOMS: atom_id res chain seq x y z
N MET A 1 0.06 -14.23 23.12
CA MET A 1 -0.57 -14.06 21.78
C MET A 1 -1.25 -12.69 21.72
N PRO A 2 -1.08 -11.87 20.68
CA PRO A 2 -1.74 -10.57 20.62
C PRO A 2 -3.26 -10.76 20.51
N LYS A 3 -4.04 -10.05 21.35
CA LYS A 3 -5.51 -10.10 21.33
C LYS A 3 -6.01 -9.69 19.94
N LYS A 4 -6.55 -10.63 19.17
CA LYS A 4 -7.27 -10.40 17.90
C LYS A 4 -8.61 -9.69 18.20
N GLY A 5 -8.55 -8.42 18.57
CA GLY A 5 -9.72 -7.60 18.86
C GLY A 5 -10.13 -6.73 17.67
N ILE A 6 -11.40 -6.75 17.31
CA ILE A 6 -12.02 -5.73 16.46
C ILE A 6 -12.28 -4.51 17.35
N ASN A 7 -11.66 -3.38 17.03
CA ASN A 7 -11.93 -2.11 17.71
C ASN A 7 -12.74 -1.23 16.77
N ILE A 8 -13.89 -0.74 17.21
CA ILE A 8 -14.72 0.21 16.46
C ILE A 8 -14.97 1.42 17.34
N TYR A 9 -14.65 2.61 16.85
CA TYR A 9 -14.86 3.87 17.59
C TYR A 9 -15.23 5.01 16.67
N HIS A 10 -15.90 6.02 17.24
CA HIS A 10 -16.24 7.26 16.55
C HIS A 10 -15.06 8.24 16.63
N ARG A 11 -14.67 8.84 15.51
CA ARG A 11 -13.58 9.81 15.44
C ARG A 11 -14.09 11.23 15.64
N LYS A 12 -13.15 12.14 15.95
CA LYS A 12 -13.40 13.58 16.06
C LYS A 12 -13.85 14.22 14.74
N ASP A 13 -13.59 13.59 13.60
CA ASP A 13 -13.97 14.06 12.25
C ASP A 13 -15.37 13.60 11.82
N GLY A 14 -16.15 12.99 12.71
CA GLY A 14 -17.52 12.53 12.43
C GLY A 14 -17.60 11.19 11.69
N ARG A 15 -16.48 10.51 11.46
CA ARG A 15 -16.44 9.19 10.80
C ARG A 15 -16.27 8.07 11.84
N TRP A 16 -16.80 6.90 11.52
CA TRP A 16 -16.56 5.68 12.28
C TRP A 16 -15.32 4.96 11.73
N GLU A 17 -14.42 4.53 12.62
CA GLU A 17 -13.22 3.76 12.27
C GLU A 17 -13.30 2.37 12.90
N GLY A 18 -13.20 1.34 12.06
CA GLY A 18 -12.99 -0.05 12.47
C GLY A 18 -11.52 -0.44 12.27
N GLN A 19 -10.89 -1.00 13.29
CA GLN A 19 -9.49 -1.39 13.32
C GLN A 19 -9.33 -2.86 13.72
N TYR A 20 -8.46 -3.58 13.01
CA TYR A 20 -8.13 -4.98 13.29
C TYR A 20 -6.62 -5.22 13.19
N TYR A 21 -6.05 -5.85 14.22
CA TYR A 21 -4.65 -6.29 14.25
C TYR A 21 -4.58 -7.73 13.76
N TYR A 22 -3.89 -7.95 12.64
CA TYR A 22 -3.87 -9.25 11.98
C TYR A 22 -2.53 -9.97 12.09
N ASP A 23 -1.43 -9.24 12.24
CA ASP A 23 -0.09 -9.82 12.17
C ASP A 23 0.94 -8.95 12.92
N ILE A 24 2.12 -9.50 13.19
CA ILE A 24 3.29 -8.76 13.71
C ILE A 24 4.33 -8.76 12.60
N ASN A 25 4.78 -7.57 12.19
CA ASN A 25 5.83 -7.48 11.19
C ASN A 25 7.12 -8.11 11.74
N PRO A 26 7.63 -9.20 11.15
CA PRO A 26 8.78 -9.93 11.68
C PRO A 26 10.08 -9.13 11.64
N LYS A 27 10.18 -8.12 10.75
CA LYS A 27 11.38 -7.26 10.63
C LYS A 27 11.39 -6.09 11.61
N THR A 28 10.23 -5.61 12.05
CA THR A 28 10.13 -4.40 12.88
C THR A 28 9.53 -4.64 14.26
N GLY A 29 8.98 -5.84 14.52
CA GLY A 29 8.26 -6.18 15.75
C GLY A 29 6.95 -5.42 15.94
N ARG A 30 6.58 -4.52 15.01
CA ARG A 30 5.38 -3.70 15.11
C ARG A 30 4.14 -4.47 14.66
N ARG A 31 3.03 -4.29 15.39
CA ARG A 31 1.74 -4.87 15.04
C ARG A 31 1.22 -4.26 13.75
N ARG A 32 0.94 -5.10 12.75
CA ARG A 32 0.26 -4.71 11.52
C ARG A 32 -1.24 -4.64 11.80
N LYS A 33 -1.84 -3.54 11.33
CA LYS A 33 -3.26 -3.27 11.51
C LYS A 33 -3.89 -2.86 10.19
N ILE A 34 -5.15 -3.21 10.02
CA ILE A 34 -6.01 -2.64 8.99
C ILE A 34 -7.02 -1.69 9.64
N SER A 35 -7.30 -0.58 8.96
CA SER A 35 -8.38 0.34 9.32
C SER A 35 -9.35 0.48 8.15
N ARG A 36 -10.65 0.54 8.45
CA ARG A 36 -11.72 0.84 7.50
C ARG A 36 -12.65 1.90 8.08
N TYR A 37 -13.16 2.77 7.22
CA TYR A 37 -13.96 3.93 7.61
C TYR A 37 -15.38 3.82 7.06
N GLY A 38 -16.34 4.27 7.84
CA GLY A 38 -17.75 4.40 7.47
C GLY A 38 -18.36 5.67 8.05
N GLN A 39 -19.49 6.08 7.48
CA GLN A 39 -20.31 7.16 8.03
C GLN A 39 -21.12 6.68 9.24
N THR A 40 -21.39 5.37 9.32
CA THR A 40 -22.00 4.71 10.49
C THR A 40 -21.11 3.62 11.07
N GLY A 41 -21.31 3.29 12.35
CA GLY A 41 -20.57 2.20 13.01
C GLY A 41 -20.82 0.83 12.36
N LYS A 42 -22.03 0.61 11.85
CA LYS A 42 -22.40 -0.59 11.10
C LYS A 42 -21.62 -0.69 9.79
N GLU A 43 -21.57 0.40 9.02
CA GLU A 43 -20.82 0.45 7.76
C GLU A 43 -19.31 0.24 7.97
N ALA A 44 -18.74 0.87 9.01
CA ALA A 44 -17.33 0.66 9.36
C ALA A 44 -17.06 -0.80 9.76
N LYS A 45 -17.98 -1.44 10.49
CA LYS A 45 -17.91 -2.86 10.86
C LYS A 45 -17.98 -3.78 9.64
N GLU A 46 -18.93 -3.56 8.73
CA GLU A 46 -19.10 -4.39 7.53
C GLU A 46 -17.86 -4.31 6.63
N LYS A 47 -17.36 -3.10 6.36
CA LYS A 47 -16.12 -2.90 5.59
C LYS A 47 -14.91 -3.56 6.26
N LEU A 48 -14.84 -3.51 7.60
CA LEU A 48 -13.77 -4.16 8.35
C LEU A 48 -13.88 -5.69 8.26
N LEU A 49 -15.09 -6.25 8.38
CA LEU A 49 -15.32 -7.69 8.27
C LEU A 49 -14.96 -8.23 6.89
N SER A 50 -15.31 -7.50 5.81
CA SER A 50 -14.85 -7.84 4.45
C SER A 50 -13.33 -7.92 4.37
N ALA A 51 -12.63 -6.89 4.88
CA ALA A 51 -11.17 -6.86 4.88
C ALA A 51 -10.56 -7.97 5.76
N ILE A 52 -11.19 -8.36 6.87
CA ILE A 52 -10.76 -9.50 7.69
C ILE A 52 -10.92 -10.81 6.90
N ASN A 53 -12.01 -10.97 6.15
CA ASN A 53 -12.23 -12.16 5.32
C ASN A 53 -11.21 -12.24 4.16
N GLU A 54 -10.88 -11.12 3.53
CA GLU A 54 -9.78 -11.03 2.55
C GLU A 54 -8.45 -11.49 3.18
N ILE A 55 -8.16 -11.07 4.44
CA ILE A 55 -6.94 -11.48 5.15
C ILE A 55 -6.94 -12.98 5.43
N LYS A 56 -8.06 -13.50 5.94
CA LYS A 56 -8.20 -14.92 6.27
C LYS A 56 -8.13 -15.82 5.03
N SER A 57 -8.67 -15.36 3.91
CA SER A 57 -8.63 -16.09 2.63
C SER A 57 -7.28 -16.00 1.92
N GLY A 58 -6.32 -15.24 2.45
CA GLY A 58 -5.00 -15.05 1.83
C GLY A 58 -5.02 -14.17 0.56
N THR A 59 -6.18 -13.62 0.19
CA THR A 59 -6.34 -12.71 -0.96
C THR A 59 -6.06 -11.25 -0.61
N TYR A 60 -5.86 -10.95 0.68
CA TYR A 60 -5.52 -9.61 1.12
C TYR A 60 -4.14 -9.20 0.65
N VAL A 61 -4.12 -8.44 -0.43
CA VAL A 61 -2.96 -7.65 -0.82
C VAL A 61 -2.99 -6.38 0.03
N GLU A 62 -2.07 -6.26 0.98
CA GLU A 62 -1.85 -4.99 1.65
C GLU A 62 -1.54 -3.97 0.55
N LYS A 63 -2.47 -3.02 0.32
CA LYS A 63 -2.31 -1.97 -0.68
C LYS A 63 -1.07 -1.18 -0.30
N SER A 64 0.06 -1.59 -0.86
CA SER A 64 1.32 -0.93 -0.65
C SER A 64 1.14 0.52 -1.06
N LYS A 65 1.52 1.44 -0.18
CA LYS A 65 1.58 2.87 -0.53
C LYS A 65 2.67 3.14 -1.58
N LEU A 66 3.45 2.11 -1.94
CA LEU A 66 4.49 2.21 -2.94
C LEU A 66 3.87 2.45 -4.32
N THR A 67 4.14 3.64 -4.83
CA THR A 67 3.79 4.04 -6.18
C THR A 67 4.75 3.41 -7.19
N LEU A 68 4.34 3.34 -8.45
CA LEU A 68 5.21 2.88 -9.53
C LEU A 68 6.48 3.74 -9.60
N GLU A 69 6.36 5.06 -9.48
CA GLU A 69 7.51 5.97 -9.42
C GLU A 69 8.43 5.65 -8.24
N GLY A 70 7.88 5.45 -7.04
CA GLY A 70 8.67 5.10 -5.86
C GLY A 70 9.44 3.79 -6.05
N ARG A 71 8.82 2.81 -6.72
CA ARG A 71 9.46 1.52 -7.02
C ARG A 71 10.55 1.64 -8.09
N LEU A 72 10.31 2.41 -9.14
CA LEU A 72 11.27 2.63 -10.22
C LEU A 72 12.48 3.43 -9.73
N ASN A 73 12.28 4.43 -8.88
CA ASN A 73 13.37 5.16 -8.24
C ASN A 73 14.20 4.26 -7.32
N GLN A 74 13.55 3.38 -6.54
CA GLN A 74 14.28 2.39 -5.74
C GLN A 74 15.10 1.43 -6.62
N TRP A 75 14.52 0.98 -7.74
CA TRP A 75 15.26 0.14 -8.69
C TRP A 75 16.47 0.89 -9.28
N LEU A 76 16.27 2.14 -9.67
CA LEU A 76 17.30 2.97 -10.26
C LEU A 76 18.49 3.17 -9.30
N GLU A 77 18.21 3.46 -8.02
CA GLU A 77 19.22 3.75 -7.01
C GLU A 77 19.91 2.50 -6.47
N VAL A 78 19.14 1.45 -6.15
CA VAL A 78 19.69 0.26 -5.46
C VAL A 78 20.26 -0.76 -6.44
N TYR A 79 19.69 -0.87 -7.63
CA TYR A 79 20.03 -1.95 -8.58
C TYR A 79 20.69 -1.44 -9.85
N ALA A 80 20.20 -0.35 -10.44
CA ALA A 80 20.74 0.14 -11.71
C ALA A 80 22.05 0.92 -11.50
N ARG A 81 22.09 1.89 -10.59
CA ARG A 81 23.27 2.73 -10.30
C ARG A 81 24.58 1.95 -10.12
N PRO A 82 24.66 0.85 -9.35
CA PRO A 82 25.91 0.10 -9.20
C PRO A 82 26.29 -0.76 -10.42
N LYS A 83 25.38 -1.00 -11.36
CA LYS A 83 25.58 -1.96 -12.48
C LYS A 83 25.71 -1.32 -13.85
N VAL A 84 25.10 -0.14 -14.06
CA VAL A 84 25.05 0.49 -15.38
C VAL A 84 26.00 1.67 -15.48
N LYS A 85 26.44 1.97 -16.71
CA LYS A 85 27.24 3.18 -16.98
C LYS A 85 26.42 4.43 -16.66
N GLN A 86 27.11 5.51 -16.30
CA GLN A 86 26.49 6.80 -15.94
C GLN A 86 25.53 7.32 -17.02
N SER A 87 25.88 7.16 -18.30
CA SER A 87 25.02 7.57 -19.42
C SER A 87 23.69 6.79 -19.46
N SER A 88 23.74 5.47 -19.28
CA SER A 88 22.55 4.62 -19.19
C SER A 88 21.70 4.96 -17.97
N TYR A 89 22.33 5.24 -16.84
CA TYR A 89 21.64 5.69 -15.63
C TYR A 89 20.87 6.99 -15.84
N ILE A 90 21.53 8.00 -16.45
CA ILE A 90 20.90 9.29 -16.76
C ILE A 90 19.71 9.08 -17.71
N ASN A 91 19.86 8.24 -18.74
CA ASN A 91 18.77 7.94 -19.67
C ASN A 91 17.60 7.24 -18.99
N TYR A 92 17.85 6.24 -18.13
CA TYR A 92 16.78 5.57 -17.37
C TYR A 92 16.04 6.54 -16.45
N ARG A 93 16.78 7.41 -15.76
CA ARG A 93 16.18 8.46 -14.93
C ARG A 93 15.30 9.39 -15.77
N LEU A 94 15.80 9.81 -16.94
CA LEU A 94 15.04 10.66 -17.86
C LEU A 94 13.74 9.98 -18.32
N TYR A 95 13.79 8.70 -18.68
CA TYR A 95 12.60 7.97 -19.10
C TYR A 95 11.57 7.86 -17.98
N ILE A 96 12.01 7.57 -16.76
CA ILE A 96 11.14 7.48 -15.60
C ILE A 96 10.50 8.84 -15.32
N THR A 97 11.26 9.93 -15.24
CA THR A 97 10.71 11.24 -14.86
C THR A 97 9.89 11.89 -15.96
N LYS A 98 10.24 11.70 -17.24
CA LYS A 98 9.62 12.41 -18.36
C LYS A 98 8.44 11.66 -18.96
N HIS A 99 8.43 10.33 -18.94
CA HIS A 99 7.41 9.53 -19.63
C HIS A 99 6.55 8.70 -18.68
N ILE A 100 7.13 8.15 -17.61
CA ILE A 100 6.41 7.24 -16.71
C ILE A 100 5.75 8.01 -15.57
N SER A 101 6.50 8.87 -14.87
CA SER A 101 6.03 9.63 -13.71
C SER A 101 4.78 10.49 -13.99
N PRO A 102 4.70 11.25 -15.10
CA PRO A 102 3.57 12.14 -15.35
C PRO A 102 2.26 11.38 -15.59
N ASN A 103 2.32 10.21 -16.22
CA ASN A 103 1.13 9.48 -16.67
C ASN A 103 0.67 8.45 -15.63
N ILE A 104 1.56 7.56 -15.20
CA ILE A 104 1.22 6.40 -14.37
C ILE A 104 2.05 6.28 -13.09
N GLY A 105 3.06 7.13 -12.89
CA GLY A 105 3.98 7.02 -11.75
C GLY A 105 3.34 7.23 -10.39
N LYS A 106 2.25 8.03 -10.31
CA LYS A 106 1.48 8.26 -9.08
C LYS A 106 0.55 7.11 -8.72
N LEU A 107 0.30 6.18 -9.66
CA LEU A 107 -0.50 5.01 -9.39
C LEU A 107 0.24 4.08 -8.41
N LYS A 108 -0.52 3.50 -7.50
CA LYS A 108 0.00 2.47 -6.61
C LYS A 108 0.23 1.21 -7.43
N LEU A 109 1.32 0.50 -7.15
CA LEU A 109 1.60 -0.77 -7.82
C LEU A 109 0.43 -1.76 -7.71
N ALA A 110 -0.27 -1.77 -6.57
CA ALA A 110 -1.41 -2.65 -6.34
C ALA A 110 -2.66 -2.28 -7.15
N ASP A 111 -2.72 -1.05 -7.68
CA ASP A 111 -3.83 -0.57 -8.50
C ASP A 111 -3.42 -0.50 -10.00
N LEU A 112 -2.21 -0.96 -10.36
CA LEU A 112 -1.74 -1.00 -11.75
C LEU A 112 -2.41 -2.16 -12.50
N ARG A 113 -2.93 -1.87 -13.68
CA ARG A 113 -3.59 -2.86 -14.55
C ARG A 113 -3.11 -2.72 -15.98
N VAL A 114 -3.22 -3.79 -16.76
CA VAL A 114 -2.70 -3.86 -18.14
C VAL A 114 -3.47 -2.94 -19.09
N ASP A 115 -4.74 -2.67 -18.81
CA ASP A 115 -5.61 -1.73 -19.56
C ASP A 115 -5.23 -0.24 -19.37
N LEU A 116 -4.28 0.05 -18.48
CA LEU A 116 -3.78 1.41 -18.21
C LEU A 116 -2.42 1.70 -18.89
N LEU A 117 -1.91 0.75 -19.69
CA LEU A 117 -0.62 0.80 -20.40
C LEU A 117 -0.86 0.89 -21.91
#